data_AF-A0A0F9R324-F1
#
_entry.id   AF-A0A0F9R324-F1
#
_cell.length_a   1.000
_cell.length_b   1.000
_cell.length_c   1.000
_cell.angle_alpha   90.00
_cell.angle_beta   90.00
_cell.angle_gamma   90.00
#
_symmetry.space_group_name_H-M   'P 1'
#
loop_
_entity.id
_entity.type
_entity.pdbx_description
1 polymer ?
#
loop_
_entity_poly.entity_id
_entity_poly.type
_entity_poly.pdbx_seq_one_letter_code
_entity_poly.pdbx_strand_id
1 'polypeptide(L)'
;MELNLHDIHANSIDLALDRARQYRSLLEPEMAESICLDILNIDQDNQQALVLYILSLSDQLHHPDKQAQSKVIQQAIEKLDSEYRRYYYAGLLSERQARFLLSQPMSRSFAYDYFIEALQNYQLAEQMRPENNDEAILRWNSCIRTIQKEKLEPRRDQDVLIDMES
;
A
#
# COMPACT_ATOMS: atom_id res chain seq x y z
N MET A 1 -28.71 24.10 2.12
CA MET A 1 -27.59 23.81 3.04
C MET A 1 -26.35 23.74 2.17
N GLU A 2 -25.38 24.62 2.40
CA GLU A 2 -24.10 24.58 1.68
C GLU A 2 -23.23 23.46 2.25
N LEU A 3 -22.53 22.73 1.38
CA LEU A 3 -21.69 21.60 1.75
C LEU A 3 -20.23 22.03 1.66
N ASN A 4 -19.64 22.40 2.79
CA ASN A 4 -18.25 22.84 2.89
C ASN A 4 -17.51 21.99 3.94
N LEU A 5 -16.23 21.71 3.68
CA LEU A 5 -15.34 21.11 4.67
C LEU A 5 -14.98 22.13 5.75
N HIS A 6 -14.74 21.63 6.97
CA HIS A 6 -14.29 22.44 8.10
C HIS A 6 -12.90 21.99 8.51
N ASP A 7 -11.96 22.93 8.59
CA ASP A 7 -10.61 22.62 9.04
C ASP A 7 -10.62 22.15 10.49
N ILE A 8 -9.85 21.10 10.77
CA ILE A 8 -9.56 20.69 12.15
C ILE A 8 -8.59 21.70 12.80
N HIS A 9 -8.41 21.60 14.11
CA HIS A 9 -7.40 22.42 14.79
C HIS A 9 -6.04 21.72 14.71
N ALA A 10 -4.95 22.46 14.49
CA ALA A 10 -3.59 21.89 14.47
C ALA A 10 -3.25 21.11 15.77
N ASN A 11 -3.72 21.60 16.92
CA ASN A 11 -3.54 20.94 18.21
C ASN A 11 -4.35 19.64 18.36
N SER A 12 -5.23 19.31 17.41
CA SER A 12 -6.02 18.08 17.38
C SER A 12 -5.42 17.00 16.47
N ILE A 13 -4.28 17.26 15.81
CA ILE A 13 -3.65 16.31 14.88
C ILE A 13 -3.33 14.97 15.57
N ASP A 14 -2.74 14.98 16.77
CA ASP A 14 -2.41 13.73 17.48
C ASP A 14 -3.65 12.87 17.76
N LEU A 15 -4.73 13.51 18.22
CA LEU A 15 -6.01 12.84 18.44
C LEU A 15 -6.60 12.30 17.13
N ALA A 16 -6.50 13.07 16.04
CA ALA A 16 -6.97 12.65 14.73
C ALA A 16 -6.17 11.43 14.21
N LEU A 17 -4.83 11.41 14.38
CA LEU A 17 -3.98 10.26 14.04
C LEU A 17 -4.39 9.01 14.83
N ASP A 18 -4.65 9.14 16.13
CA ASP A 18 -5.17 8.04 16.96
C ASP A 18 -6.51 7.51 16.46
N ARG A 19 -7.43 8.40 16.09
CA ARG A 19 -8.73 8.02 15.51
C ARG A 19 -8.56 7.31 14.17
N ALA A 20 -7.70 7.81 13.29
CA ALA A 20 -7.44 7.15 12.01
C ALA A 20 -6.88 5.72 12.21
N ARG A 21 -5.95 5.53 13.15
CA ARG A 21 -5.46 4.19 13.55
C ARG A 21 -6.59 3.29 14.07
N GLN A 22 -7.48 3.84 14.89
CA GLN A 22 -8.63 3.11 15.42
C GLN A 22 -9.59 2.68 14.32
N TYR A 23 -9.97 3.58 13.41
CA TYR A 23 -10.87 3.28 12.30
C TYR A 23 -10.29 2.22 11.36
N ARG A 24 -8.99 2.28 11.05
CA ARG A 24 -8.33 1.18 10.30
C ARG A 24 -8.42 -0.17 11.02
N SER A 25 -8.24 -0.17 12.35
CA SER A 25 -8.34 -1.39 13.17
C SER A 25 -9.78 -1.95 13.22
N LEU A 26 -10.79 -1.09 13.01
CA LEU A 26 -12.20 -1.46 12.89
C LEU A 26 -12.60 -1.87 11.47
N LEU A 27 -11.65 -1.95 10.53
CA LEU A 27 -11.90 -2.20 9.10
C LEU A 27 -12.76 -1.11 8.44
N GLU A 28 -12.61 0.13 8.90
CA GLU A 28 -13.25 1.33 8.32
C GLU A 28 -12.19 2.22 7.64
N PRO A 29 -11.57 1.77 6.52
CA PRO A 29 -10.45 2.48 5.90
C PRO A 29 -10.86 3.81 5.25
N GLU A 30 -12.10 3.94 4.77
CA GLU A 30 -12.63 5.20 4.19
C GLU A 30 -12.66 6.33 5.24
N MET A 31 -13.07 6.00 6.47
CA MET A 31 -13.05 6.96 7.58
C MET A 31 -11.62 7.35 7.96
N ALA A 32 -10.70 6.40 7.97
CA ALA A 32 -9.30 6.68 8.23
C ALA A 32 -8.66 7.53 7.12
N GLU A 33 -8.99 7.26 5.86
CA GLU A 33 -8.55 8.06 4.71
C GLU A 33 -9.01 9.51 4.84
N SER A 34 -10.30 9.71 5.12
CA SER A 34 -10.90 11.04 5.31
C SER A 34 -10.16 11.85 6.38
N ILE A 35 -9.91 11.24 7.55
CA ILE A 35 -9.17 11.89 8.63
C ILE A 35 -7.73 12.23 8.21
N CYS A 36 -7.06 11.35 7.45
CA CYS A 36 -5.72 11.64 6.97
C CYS A 36 -5.70 12.82 5.99
N LEU A 37 -6.72 12.94 5.12
CA LEU A 37 -6.87 14.11 4.24
C LEU A 37 -7.05 15.41 5.03
N ASP A 38 -7.85 15.39 6.11
CA ASP A 38 -8.02 16.56 6.98
C ASP A 38 -6.72 16.98 7.67
N ILE A 39 -5.91 16.01 8.12
CA ILE A 39 -4.60 16.29 8.71
C ILE A 39 -3.65 16.86 7.66
N LEU A 40 -3.57 16.22 6.48
CA LEU A 40 -2.68 16.63 5.39
C LEU A 40 -3.07 17.97 4.76
N ASN A 41 -4.33 18.39 4.90
CA ASN A 41 -4.76 19.74 4.50
C ASN A 41 -4.11 20.84 5.35
N ILE A 42 -3.87 20.57 6.64
CA ILE A 42 -3.26 21.52 7.58
C ILE A 42 -1.74 21.37 7.64
N ASP A 43 -1.26 20.12 7.60
CA ASP A 43 0.16 19.78 7.69
C ASP A 43 0.51 18.75 6.60
N GLN A 44 0.87 19.27 5.42
CA GLN A 44 1.10 18.48 4.20
C GLN A 44 2.29 17.52 4.32
N ASP A 45 3.25 17.82 5.19
CA ASP A 45 4.49 17.05 5.37
C ASP A 45 4.40 16.11 6.59
N ASN A 46 3.22 15.97 7.20
CA ASN A 46 3.01 15.10 8.35
C ASN A 46 3.28 13.63 8.01
N GLN A 47 4.46 13.14 8.38
CA GLN A 47 4.93 11.80 8.01
C GLN A 47 4.06 10.68 8.60
N GLN A 48 3.45 10.89 9.77
CA GLN A 48 2.55 9.88 10.35
C GLN A 48 1.22 9.82 9.58
N ALA A 49 0.68 10.97 9.18
CA ALA A 49 -0.53 11.03 8.37
C ALA A 49 -0.29 10.43 6.97
N LEU A 50 0.84 10.72 6.33
CA LEU A 50 1.21 10.13 5.03
C LEU A 50 1.25 8.59 5.11
N VAL A 51 1.91 8.05 6.15
CA VAL A 51 1.95 6.59 6.38
C VAL A 51 0.54 6.02 6.57
N LEU A 52 -0.29 6.63 7.41
CA LEU A 52 -1.65 6.15 7.64
C LEU A 52 -2.53 6.25 6.39
N TYR A 53 -2.35 7.31 5.60
CA TYR A 53 -3.05 7.53 4.33
C TYR A 53 -2.69 6.47 3.29
N ILE A 54 -1.39 6.19 3.11
CA ILE A 54 -0.90 5.10 2.25
C ILE A 54 -1.55 3.78 2.67
N LEU A 55 -1.55 3.52 3.97
CA LEU A 55 -2.09 2.28 4.51
C LEU A 55 -3.61 2.18 4.34
N SER A 56 -4.38 3.23 4.62
CA SER A 56 -5.84 3.26 4.45
C SER A 56 -6.26 3.10 2.99
N LEU A 57 -5.54 3.75 2.06
CA LEU A 57 -5.75 3.55 0.63
C LEU A 57 -5.40 2.12 0.21
N SER A 58 -4.31 1.55 0.73
CA SER A 58 -3.90 0.18 0.40
C SER A 58 -4.88 -0.88 0.88
N ASP A 59 -5.58 -0.62 2.00
CA ASP A 59 -6.62 -1.51 2.53
C ASP A 59 -7.88 -1.53 1.64
N GLN A 60 -8.04 -0.55 0.73
CA GLN A 60 -9.19 -0.40 -0.17
C GLN A 60 -8.94 -0.91 -1.60
N LEU A 61 -7.73 -1.39 -1.92
CA LEU A 61 -7.32 -1.85 -3.27
C LEU A 61 -8.11 -3.07 -3.81
N HIS A 62 -9.07 -3.58 -3.03
CA HIS A 62 -10.01 -4.61 -3.44
C HIS A 62 -11.13 -4.09 -4.37
N HIS A 63 -11.32 -2.76 -4.48
CA HIS A 63 -12.35 -2.13 -5.30
C HIS A 63 -11.97 -1.94 -6.79
N PRO A 64 -12.95 -1.80 -7.70
CA PRO A 64 -12.72 -1.81 -9.15
C PRO A 64 -11.89 -0.63 -9.72
N ASP A 65 -11.80 0.53 -9.05
CA ASP A 65 -11.06 1.73 -9.54
C ASP A 65 -9.55 1.73 -9.22
N LYS A 66 -8.90 0.61 -9.50
CA LYS A 66 -7.54 0.26 -9.01
C LYS A 66 -6.41 1.18 -9.50
N GLN A 67 -6.51 1.67 -10.73
CA GLN A 67 -5.39 2.41 -11.36
C GLN A 67 -5.25 3.83 -10.83
N ALA A 68 -6.36 4.53 -10.58
CA ALA A 68 -6.31 5.88 -10.03
C ALA A 68 -5.77 5.86 -8.59
N GLN A 69 -6.26 4.92 -7.78
CA GLN A 69 -5.84 4.79 -6.38
C GLN A 69 -4.36 4.41 -6.25
N SER A 70 -3.87 3.50 -7.09
CA SER A 70 -2.44 3.10 -7.06
C SER A 70 -1.50 4.27 -7.34
N LYS A 71 -1.88 5.18 -8.25
CA LYS A 71 -1.09 6.40 -8.53
C LYS A 71 -1.06 7.35 -7.35
N VAL A 72 -2.20 7.54 -6.67
CA VAL A 72 -2.29 8.37 -5.46
C VAL A 72 -1.41 7.81 -4.35
N ILE A 73 -1.43 6.49 -4.15
CA ILE A 73 -0.56 5.82 -3.17
C ILE A 73 0.92 6.05 -3.52
N GLN A 74 1.32 5.86 -4.78
CA GLN A 74 2.70 6.10 -5.22
C GLN A 74 3.15 7.55 -4.96
N GLN A 75 2.31 8.54 -5.28
CA GLN A 75 2.60 9.95 -4.99
C GLN A 75 2.74 10.23 -3.49
N ALA A 76 1.92 9.59 -2.65
CA ALA A 76 2.05 9.71 -1.21
C ALA A 76 3.35 9.05 -0.69
N ILE A 77 3.74 7.90 -1.26
CA ILE A 77 5.01 7.23 -0.94
C ILE A 77 6.19 8.14 -1.28
N GLU A 78 6.18 8.80 -2.44
CA GLU A 78 7.27 9.71 -2.85
C GLU A 78 7.52 10.87 -1.88
N LYS A 79 6.49 11.29 -1.12
CA LYS A 79 6.59 12.33 -0.09
C LYS A 79 7.18 11.86 1.24
N LEU A 80 7.45 10.57 1.40
CA LEU A 80 8.07 10.04 2.61
C LEU A 80 9.54 10.45 2.71
N ASP A 81 9.91 10.96 3.88
CA ASP A 81 11.24 11.51 4.18
C ASP A 81 12.39 10.48 4.13
N SER A 82 12.06 9.21 4.37
CA SER A 82 13.02 8.12 4.49
C SER A 82 13.01 7.22 3.26
N GLU A 83 14.18 6.97 2.67
CA GLU A 83 14.35 6.00 1.58
C GLU A 83 13.90 4.59 2.00
N TYR A 84 14.21 4.18 3.23
CA TYR A 84 13.71 2.94 3.81
C TYR A 84 12.18 2.86 3.73
N ARG A 85 11.48 3.91 4.19
CA ARG A 85 10.01 3.94 4.17
C ARG A 85 9.49 3.93 2.73
N ARG A 86 10.12 4.66 1.81
CA ARG A 86 9.74 4.67 0.39
C ARG A 86 9.75 3.27 -0.22
N TYR A 87 10.87 2.54 -0.07
CA TYR A 87 10.95 1.16 -0.56
C TYR A 87 10.01 0.21 0.19
N TYR A 88 9.90 0.35 1.52
CA TYR A 88 9.02 -0.51 2.31
C TYR A 88 7.55 -0.38 1.90
N TYR A 89 7.03 0.84 1.78
CA TYR A 89 5.63 1.06 1.40
C TYR A 89 5.37 0.82 -0.10
N ALA A 90 6.36 0.99 -0.97
CA ALA A 90 6.27 0.53 -2.36
C ALA A 90 6.12 -1.00 -2.44
N GLY A 91 6.93 -1.74 -1.67
CA GLY A 91 6.80 -3.19 -1.56
C GLY A 91 5.44 -3.63 -1.00
N LEU A 92 4.93 -2.90 -0.01
CA LEU A 92 3.60 -3.15 0.56
C LEU A 92 2.48 -2.97 -0.48
N LEU A 93 2.56 -1.92 -1.30
CA LEU A 93 1.61 -1.67 -2.37
C LEU A 93 1.57 -2.86 -3.36
N SER A 94 2.73 -3.27 -3.88
CA SER A 94 2.83 -4.41 -4.80
C SER A 94 2.37 -5.71 -4.12
N GLU A 95 2.69 -5.95 -2.85
CA GLU A 95 2.21 -7.12 -2.10
C GLU A 95 0.67 -7.15 -2.01
N ARG A 96 0.04 -6.00 -1.71
CA ARG A 96 -1.42 -5.91 -1.62
C ARG A 96 -2.09 -6.18 -2.96
N GLN A 97 -1.53 -5.65 -4.04
CA GLN A 97 -2.00 -5.91 -5.40
C GLN A 97 -1.84 -7.40 -5.77
N ALA A 98 -0.70 -8.01 -5.46
CA ALA A 98 -0.46 -9.44 -5.67
C ALA A 98 -1.50 -10.30 -4.94
N ARG A 99 -1.74 -10.01 -3.66
CA ARG A 99 -2.73 -10.73 -2.83
C ARG A 99 -4.16 -10.55 -3.33
N PHE A 100 -4.50 -9.35 -3.80
CA PHE A 100 -5.77 -9.11 -4.45
C PHE A 100 -5.91 -9.96 -5.72
N LEU A 101 -4.91 -9.95 -6.61
CA LEU A 101 -4.94 -10.73 -7.85
C LEU A 101 -5.05 -12.24 -7.56
N LEU A 102 -4.41 -12.75 -6.50
CA LEU A 102 -4.63 -14.15 -6.10
C LEU A 102 -6.09 -14.52 -5.83
N SER A 103 -6.93 -13.56 -5.43
CA SER A 103 -8.37 -13.78 -5.24
C SER A 103 -9.16 -13.80 -6.55
N GLN A 104 -8.57 -13.33 -7.66
CA GLN A 104 -9.23 -13.18 -8.95
C GLN A 104 -8.91 -14.36 -9.90
N PRO A 105 -9.89 -14.88 -10.66
CA PRO A 105 -9.65 -15.93 -11.64
C PRO A 105 -8.62 -15.52 -12.69
N MET A 106 -7.82 -16.48 -13.17
CA MET A 106 -6.89 -16.32 -14.31
C MET A 106 -5.81 -15.23 -14.16
N SER A 107 -5.55 -14.72 -12.95
CA SER A 107 -4.56 -13.64 -12.74
C SER A 107 -3.34 -14.06 -11.90
N ARG A 108 -3.12 -15.38 -11.75
CA ARG A 108 -2.04 -15.95 -10.93
C ARG A 108 -0.63 -15.56 -11.40
N SER A 109 -0.40 -15.45 -12.70
CA SER A 109 0.88 -15.00 -13.26
C SER A 109 1.13 -13.51 -12.98
N PHE A 110 0.11 -12.65 -13.13
CA PHE A 110 0.19 -11.25 -12.70
C PHE A 110 0.46 -11.13 -11.20
N ALA A 111 -0.19 -11.97 -10.38
CA ALA A 111 0.07 -12.00 -8.95
C ALA A 111 1.52 -12.37 -8.63
N TYR A 112 2.11 -13.31 -9.37
CA TYR A 112 3.54 -13.64 -9.25
C TYR A 112 4.41 -12.42 -9.53
N ASP A 113 4.17 -11.72 -10.65
CA ASP A 113 4.96 -10.55 -11.05
C ASP A 113 4.96 -9.46 -9.95
N TYR A 114 3.79 -9.16 -9.39
CA TYR A 114 3.68 -8.21 -8.27
C TYR A 114 4.33 -8.70 -6.98
N PHE A 115 4.31 -10.01 -6.69
CA PHE A 115 5.09 -10.53 -5.57
C PHE A 115 6.60 -10.36 -5.79
N ILE A 116 7.10 -10.55 -7.00
CA ILE A 116 8.51 -10.33 -7.31
C ILE A 116 8.88 -8.85 -7.15
N GLU A 117 8.04 -7.93 -7.61
CA GLU A 117 8.23 -6.49 -7.40
C GLU A 117 8.23 -6.14 -5.90
N ALA A 118 7.30 -6.71 -5.12
CA ALA A 118 7.27 -6.52 -3.67
C ALA A 118 8.56 -6.99 -3.00
N LEU A 119 9.06 -8.17 -3.38
CA LEU A 119 10.31 -8.73 -2.88
C LEU A 119 11.49 -7.80 -3.20
N GLN A 120 11.65 -7.34 -4.45
CA GLN A 120 12.72 -6.42 -4.84
C GLN A 120 12.73 -5.14 -3.97
N ASN A 121 11.56 -4.57 -3.72
CA ASN A 121 11.42 -3.40 -2.84
C ASN A 121 11.79 -3.73 -1.38
N TYR A 122 11.32 -4.86 -0.84
CA TYR A 122 11.67 -5.26 0.52
C TYR A 122 13.16 -5.58 0.69
N GLN A 123 13.83 -6.09 -0.34
CA GLN A 123 15.28 -6.30 -0.33
C GLN A 123 16.04 -4.97 -0.24
N LEU A 124 15.61 -3.94 -0.99
CA LEU A 124 16.20 -2.60 -0.89
C LEU A 124 15.92 -1.98 0.48
N ALA A 125 14.70 -2.12 0.99
CA ALA A 125 14.36 -1.65 2.33
C ALA A 125 15.19 -2.36 3.41
N GLU A 126 15.39 -3.67 3.33
CA GLU A 126 16.21 -4.43 4.28
C GLU A 126 17.65 -3.89 4.39
N GLN A 127 18.25 -3.46 3.27
CA GLN A 127 19.60 -2.90 3.23
C GLN A 127 19.70 -1.54 3.92
N MET A 128 18.60 -0.81 3.99
CA MET A 128 18.52 0.56 4.54
C MET A 128 17.85 0.60 5.92
N ARG A 129 17.50 -0.56 6.49
CA ARG A 129 16.62 -0.64 7.65
C ARG A 129 17.25 0.02 8.89
N PRO A 130 16.44 0.72 9.72
CA PRO A 130 16.87 1.12 11.05
C PRO A 130 17.29 -0.09 11.89
N GLU A 131 18.15 0.14 12.88
CA GLU A 131 18.58 -0.90 13.81
C GLU A 131 17.36 -1.56 14.49
N ASN A 132 17.36 -2.88 14.55
CA ASN A 132 16.26 -3.70 15.11
C ASN A 132 14.89 -3.54 14.41
N ASN A 133 14.83 -3.02 13.17
CA ASN A 133 13.60 -2.99 12.38
C ASN A 133 13.58 -4.11 11.33
N ASP A 134 13.02 -5.26 11.69
CA ASP A 134 12.94 -6.43 10.80
C ASP A 134 11.63 -6.51 10.00
N GLU A 135 10.84 -5.43 9.93
CA GLU A 135 9.53 -5.46 9.26
C GLU A 135 9.64 -5.85 7.77
N ALA A 136 10.63 -5.33 7.04
CA ALA A 136 10.88 -5.69 5.65
C ALA A 136 11.17 -7.19 5.48
N ILE A 137 11.93 -7.78 6.42
CA ILE A 137 12.27 -9.21 6.43
C ILE A 137 11.02 -10.06 6.70
N LEU A 138 10.17 -9.65 7.65
CA LEU A 138 8.92 -10.34 7.95
C LEU A 138 7.98 -10.36 6.73
N ARG A 139 7.89 -9.23 6.01
CA ARG A 139 7.10 -9.09 4.79
C ARG A 139 7.65 -9.92 3.63
N TRP A 140 8.96 -9.87 3.41
CA TRP A 140 9.65 -10.73 2.44
C TRP A 140 9.31 -12.21 2.67
N ASN A 141 9.47 -12.67 3.92
CA ASN A 141 9.18 -14.06 4.29
C ASN A 141 7.71 -14.43 4.07
N SER A 142 6.79 -13.51 4.33
CA SER A 142 5.36 -13.71 4.05
C SER A 142 5.08 -13.87 2.55
N CYS A 143 5.73 -13.07 1.70
CA CYS A 143 5.61 -13.16 0.26
C CYS A 143 6.13 -14.51 -0.25
N ILE A 144 7.34 -14.92 0.14
CA ILE A 144 7.92 -16.22 -0.25
C ILE A 144 7.02 -17.40 0.15
N ARG A 145 6.54 -17.42 1.39
CA ARG A 145 5.61 -18.48 1.84
C ARG A 145 4.32 -18.50 1.02
N THR A 146 3.81 -17.34 0.61
CA THR A 146 2.61 -17.25 -0.24
C THR A 146 2.87 -17.81 -1.64
N ILE A 147 3.97 -17.39 -2.29
CA ILE A 147 4.39 -17.88 -3.62
C ILE A 147 4.52 -19.41 -3.62
N GLN A 148 5.21 -19.97 -2.63
CA GLN A 148 5.42 -21.41 -2.51
C GLN A 148 4.11 -22.18 -2.24
N LYS A 149 3.27 -21.68 -1.32
CA LYS A 149 1.99 -22.30 -0.99
C LYS A 149 1.04 -22.35 -2.19
N GLU A 150 0.93 -21.25 -2.92
CA GLU A 150 0.02 -21.13 -4.06
C GLU A 150 0.60 -21.71 -5.37
N LYS A 151 1.88 -22.13 -5.34
CA LYS A 151 2.67 -22.63 -6.48
C LYS A 151 2.62 -21.64 -7.65
N LEU A 152 2.90 -20.38 -7.35
CA LEU A 152 2.90 -19.34 -8.38
C LEU A 152 4.12 -19.49 -9.27
N GLU A 153 3.90 -19.32 -10.57
CA GLU A 153 4.92 -19.42 -11.60
C GLU A 153 4.93 -18.12 -12.42
N PRO A 154 6.09 -17.75 -12.99
CA PRO A 154 6.15 -16.66 -13.95
C PRO A 154 5.27 -16.96 -15.16
N ARG A 155 4.82 -15.89 -15.82
CA ARG A 155 4.08 -15.98 -17.08
C ARG A 155 4.95 -16.68 -18.13
N ARG A 156 4.39 -17.62 -18.89
CA ARG A 156 5.12 -18.30 -19.96
C ARG A 156 5.00 -17.47 -21.24
N ASP A 157 6.02 -17.44 -22.07
CA ASP A 157 6.05 -16.62 -23.30
C ASP A 157 4.86 -16.90 -24.25
N GLN A 158 4.29 -18.11 -24.18
CA GLN A 158 3.10 -18.50 -24.96
C GLN A 158 1.81 -17.80 -24.50
N ASP A 159 1.71 -17.45 -23.21
CA ASP A 159 0.53 -16.77 -22.64
C ASP A 159 0.50 -15.29 -23.06
N VAL A 160 1.66 -14.68 -23.32
CA VAL A 160 1.80 -13.28 -23.73
C VAL A 160 1.23 -13.03 -25.12
N LEU A 161 1.35 -14.01 -26.03
CA LEU A 161 0.83 -13.92 -27.39
C LEU A 161 -0.70 -13.94 -27.45
N ILE A 162 -1.36 -14.62 -26.50
CA ILE A 162 -2.82 -14.77 -26.48
C ILE A 162 -3.51 -13.46 -26.02
N ASP A 163 -2.92 -12.75 -25.05
CA ASP A 163 -3.44 -11.47 -24.55
C ASP A 163 -3.22 -10.30 -25.52
N MET A 164 -2.21 -10.37 -26.40
CA MET A 164 -1.98 -9.34 -27.43
C MET A 164 -2.94 -9.42 -28.62
N GLU A 165 -3.61 -10.56 -28.80
CA GLU A 165 -4.58 -10.81 -29.87
C GLU A 165 -6.05 -10.65 -29.42
N SER A 166 -6.30 -10.38 -28.13
CA SER A 166 -7.63 -10.24 -27.52
C SER A 166 -7.99 -8.79 -27.20
#